data_AF-A0A2C9LHE2-F1
#
_entry.id   AF-A0A2C9LHE2-F1
#
_cell.length_a   1.000
_cell.length_b   1.000
_cell.length_c   1.000
_cell.angle_alpha   90.00
_cell.angle_beta   90.00
_cell.angle_gamma   90.00
#
_symmetry.space_group_name_H-M   'P 1'
#
loop_
_entity.id
_entity.type
_entity.pdbx_description
1 polymer ?
#
loop_
_entity_poly.entity_id
_entity_poly.type
_entity_poly.pdbx_seq_one_letter_code
_entity_poly.pdbx_strand_id
1 'polypeptide(L)'
;MHGRLKVKSTEEQIEAKKKEREKKLLLYNGAMSKIFLKKQNGELDQEMLLLSGEVLVVNPDVYTLWNFRKETFLELSTCLPGEQLQRLYQSELYFLEACLKKNPKSYGSWHHRCFVMDHMPDPDWKRELELCNQFLQLDERNFHCWDYRRFVVHSAKIPPDEEFEFSLRLINNNFSNYSSWHYRSKLLPILFPDVTQPMGVSEDALLKEYELVQNGFFTDPDDQSNWFYHRWLMGRGNQTLNINCFYVSREDNCVLVSFTQHIQIGKKTDLILECNGQTMPGTVWLNPNKTSQPSCLWRADNLTFPKDCDLKVTLVQGSLELCSSSLHLGENDSSLSGSSVISMDKSMFSQEMSPLKKDTLLQAMESVLQLMEMESDNKWSKFIIENIFAGTELTNASTITLSGRSLTKMYHTELLPLVTSLDLCDNLLRDVHEFNLLQNVKVLNLANNKLENCEGLQHLPKLERLLLNGNCILSLLA
;
A
#
# COMPACT_ATOMS: atom_id res chain seq x y z
N MET A 1 23.42 4.29 8.16
CA MET A 1 23.95 5.68 8.21
C MET A 1 22.87 6.62 7.69
N HIS A 2 22.21 7.39 8.56
CA HIS A 2 21.25 8.43 8.17
C HIS A 2 21.61 9.76 8.84
N GLY A 3 21.28 10.89 8.21
CA GLY A 3 21.33 12.22 8.83
C GLY A 3 22.73 12.80 9.10
N ARG A 4 23.82 12.28 8.50
CA ARG A 4 25.15 12.88 8.67
C ARG A 4 25.23 14.20 7.89
N LEU A 5 25.06 15.32 8.61
CA LEU A 5 25.30 16.66 8.09
C LEU A 5 26.74 16.78 7.58
N LYS A 6 26.91 17.24 6.33
CA LYS A 6 28.22 17.61 5.79
C LYS A 6 28.67 18.92 6.42
N VAL A 7 29.42 18.82 7.50
CA VAL A 7 30.07 19.98 8.14
C VAL A 7 31.43 20.20 7.48
N LYS A 8 31.65 21.37 6.86
CA LYS A 8 32.99 21.81 6.42
C LYS A 8 33.84 22.05 7.68
N SER A 9 34.65 21.06 8.05
CA SER A 9 35.58 21.13 9.19
C SER A 9 36.96 21.54 8.69
N THR A 10 37.73 22.28 9.48
CA THR A 10 39.12 22.62 9.15
C THR A 10 40.02 21.37 9.17
N GLU A 11 41.17 21.42 8.50
CA GLU A 11 42.13 20.29 8.47
C GLU A 11 42.55 19.84 9.87
N GLU A 12 42.79 20.80 10.77
CA GLU A 12 43.14 20.54 12.17
C GLU A 12 42.02 19.81 12.94
N GLN A 13 40.75 20.19 12.71
CA GLN A 13 39.60 19.51 13.30
C GLN A 13 39.40 18.09 12.74
N ILE A 14 39.71 17.88 11.47
CA ILE A 14 39.66 16.57 10.83
C ILE A 14 40.72 15.65 11.45
N GLU A 15 41.95 16.14 11.60
CA GLU A 15 43.05 15.37 12.19
C GLU A 15 42.82 15.07 13.68
N ALA A 16 42.31 16.03 14.45
CA ALA A 16 41.93 15.80 15.84
C ALA A 16 40.83 14.72 15.97
N LYS A 17 39.76 14.80 15.15
CA LYS A 17 38.70 13.78 15.11
C LYS A 17 39.22 12.41 14.66
N LYS A 18 40.22 12.38 13.77
CA LYS A 18 40.85 11.13 13.31
C LYS A 18 41.60 10.45 14.46
N LYS A 19 42.46 11.19 15.17
CA LYS A 19 43.18 10.69 16.35
C LYS A 19 42.24 10.21 17.46
N GLU A 20 41.14 10.92 17.70
CA GLU A 20 40.13 10.49 18.67
C GLU A 20 39.44 9.18 18.25
N ARG A 21 39.10 9.03 16.96
CA ARG A 21 38.50 7.81 16.42
C ARG A 21 39.46 6.62 16.50
N GLU A 22 40.75 6.82 16.22
CA GLU A 22 41.77 5.75 16.32
C GLU A 22 41.90 5.26 17.77
N LYS A 23 41.93 6.17 18.76
CA LYS A 23 41.93 5.77 20.18
C LYS A 23 40.68 4.95 20.56
N LYS A 24 39.50 5.38 20.12
CA LYS A 24 38.24 4.64 20.36
C LYS A 24 38.23 3.28 19.65
N LEU A 25 38.80 3.19 18.46
CA LEU A 25 38.90 1.95 17.69
C LEU A 25 39.81 0.93 18.37
N LEU A 26 40.95 1.37 18.93
CA LEU A 26 41.84 0.50 19.69
C LEU A 26 41.14 -0.10 20.91
N LEU A 27 40.41 0.72 21.68
CA LEU A 27 39.62 0.25 22.82
C LEU A 27 38.53 -0.73 22.39
N TYR A 28 37.79 -0.41 21.32
CA TYR A 28 36.76 -1.28 20.76
C TYR A 28 37.33 -2.65 20.34
N ASN A 29 38.45 -2.67 19.61
CA ASN A 29 39.08 -3.91 19.16
C ASN A 29 39.62 -4.76 20.33
N GLY A 30 40.16 -4.10 21.36
CA GLY A 30 40.58 -4.76 22.59
C GLY A 30 39.41 -5.42 23.32
N ALA A 31 38.31 -4.69 23.52
CA ALA A 31 37.10 -5.21 24.14
C ALA A 31 36.50 -6.38 23.35
N MET A 32 36.38 -6.24 22.02
CA MET A 32 35.87 -7.30 21.15
C MET A 32 36.73 -8.56 21.24
N SER A 33 38.07 -8.44 21.16
CA SER A 33 38.98 -9.58 21.29
C SER A 33 38.79 -10.30 22.63
N LYS A 34 38.67 -9.56 23.74
CA LYS A 34 38.45 -10.13 25.08
C LYS A 34 37.11 -10.88 25.16
N ILE A 35 36.04 -10.31 24.60
CA ILE A 35 34.71 -10.94 24.56
C ILE A 35 34.75 -12.26 23.78
N PHE A 36 35.34 -12.27 22.58
CA PHE A 36 35.42 -13.49 21.77
C PHE A 36 36.26 -14.57 22.43
N LEU A 37 37.35 -14.20 23.13
CA LEU A 37 38.16 -15.15 23.88
C LEU A 37 37.36 -15.80 25.03
N LYS A 38 36.64 -15.00 25.85
CA LYS A 38 35.74 -15.54 26.87
C LYS A 38 34.71 -16.49 26.26
N LYS A 39 34.14 -16.12 25.12
CA LYS A 39 33.16 -16.96 24.44
C LYS A 39 33.76 -18.30 23.98
N GLN A 40 34.98 -18.29 23.44
CA GLN A 40 35.69 -19.51 23.04
C GLN A 40 35.99 -20.43 24.23
N ASN A 41 36.27 -19.85 25.40
CA ASN A 41 36.52 -20.59 26.64
C ASN A 41 35.24 -21.10 27.32
N GLY A 42 34.05 -20.74 26.81
CA GLY A 42 32.77 -21.10 27.45
C GLY A 42 32.45 -20.28 28.70
N GLU A 43 33.10 -19.14 28.91
CA GLU A 43 32.92 -18.29 30.08
C GLU A 43 31.68 -17.37 29.92
N LEU A 44 30.52 -17.88 30.33
CA LEU A 44 29.22 -17.20 30.25
C LEU A 44 28.79 -16.64 31.61
N ASP A 45 29.49 -15.61 32.08
CA ASP A 45 29.34 -15.02 33.42
C ASP A 45 28.92 -13.53 33.38
N GLN A 46 28.80 -12.89 34.56
CA GLN A 46 28.47 -11.47 34.64
C GLN A 46 29.55 -10.57 34.00
N GLU A 47 30.81 -11.00 33.91
CA GLU A 47 31.86 -10.24 33.23
C GLU A 47 31.60 -10.19 31.72
N MET A 48 31.11 -11.28 31.10
CA MET A 48 30.64 -11.28 29.71
C MET A 48 29.56 -10.21 29.48
N LEU A 49 28.62 -10.06 30.42
CA LEU A 49 27.58 -9.02 30.35
C LEU A 49 28.16 -7.61 30.52
N LEU A 50 29.14 -7.41 31.40
CA LEU A 50 29.77 -6.09 31.55
C LEU A 50 30.51 -5.69 30.26
N LEU A 51 31.40 -6.55 29.77
CA LEU A 51 32.23 -6.27 28.58
C LEU A 51 31.38 -6.06 27.32
N SER A 52 30.40 -6.94 27.06
CA SER A 52 29.52 -6.77 25.91
C SER A 52 28.63 -5.52 26.04
N GLY A 53 28.27 -5.13 27.26
CA GLY A 53 27.50 -3.92 27.54
C GLY A 53 28.27 -2.65 27.16
N GLU A 54 29.55 -2.55 27.53
CA GLU A 54 30.41 -1.40 27.18
C GLU A 54 30.46 -1.16 25.66
N VAL A 55 30.51 -2.24 24.88
CA VAL A 55 30.51 -2.16 23.41
C VAL A 55 29.13 -1.77 22.88
N LEU A 56 28.06 -2.39 23.38
CA LEU A 56 26.70 -2.22 22.87
C LEU A 56 26.08 -0.85 23.21
N VAL A 57 26.44 -0.21 24.33
CA VAL A 57 26.01 1.18 24.60
C VAL A 57 26.52 2.13 23.51
N VAL A 58 27.70 1.86 22.94
CA VAL A 58 28.29 2.68 21.88
C VAL A 58 27.75 2.28 20.50
N ASN A 59 27.64 0.97 20.24
CA ASN A 59 27.14 0.42 18.99
C ASN A 59 26.15 -0.73 19.26
N PRO A 60 24.85 -0.44 19.39
CA PRO A 60 23.85 -1.46 19.69
C PRO A 60 23.52 -2.37 18.49
N ASP A 61 24.14 -2.17 17.33
CA ASP A 61 23.85 -2.96 16.12
C ASP A 61 24.83 -4.14 15.92
N VAL A 62 25.63 -4.47 16.94
CA VAL A 62 26.50 -5.66 16.92
C VAL A 62 25.71 -6.90 17.35
N TYR A 63 24.99 -7.51 16.41
CA TYR A 63 24.10 -8.66 16.66
C TYR A 63 24.74 -9.84 17.40
N THR A 64 26.01 -10.15 17.10
CA THR A 64 26.73 -11.25 17.75
C THR A 64 26.81 -11.08 19.27
N LEU A 65 26.99 -9.85 19.75
CA LEU A 65 27.07 -9.58 21.18
C LEU A 65 25.72 -9.77 21.87
N TRP A 66 24.61 -9.42 21.23
CA TRP A 66 23.27 -9.72 21.75
C TRP A 66 23.04 -11.23 21.90
N ASN A 67 23.56 -12.04 20.97
CA ASN A 67 23.48 -13.49 21.09
C ASN A 67 24.29 -14.02 22.28
N PHE A 68 25.52 -13.54 22.46
CA PHE A 68 26.34 -13.91 23.61
C PHE A 68 25.67 -13.52 24.92
N ARG A 69 25.06 -12.34 25.00
CA ARG A 69 24.27 -11.92 26.17
C ARG A 69 23.11 -12.88 26.43
N LYS A 70 22.30 -13.22 25.42
CA LYS A 70 21.17 -14.17 25.58
C LYS A 70 21.65 -15.51 26.12
N GLU A 71 22.72 -16.07 25.55
CA GLU A 71 23.32 -17.32 26.03
C GLU A 71 23.79 -17.21 27.48
N THR A 72 24.42 -16.09 27.86
CA THR A 72 24.82 -15.83 29.24
C THR A 72 23.61 -15.72 30.18
N PHE A 73 22.53 -15.05 29.79
CA PHE A 73 21.31 -14.98 30.60
C PHE A 73 20.69 -16.36 30.81
N LEU A 74 20.65 -17.20 29.76
CA LEU A 74 20.16 -18.57 29.85
C LEU A 74 21.02 -19.40 30.80
N GLU A 75 22.34 -19.34 30.68
CA GLU A 75 23.26 -20.05 31.58
C GLU A 75 23.08 -19.59 33.04
N LEU A 76 23.09 -18.27 33.29
CA LEU A 76 22.92 -17.70 34.62
C LEU A 76 21.55 -18.03 35.23
N SER A 77 20.50 -18.19 34.40
CA SER A 77 19.17 -18.58 34.90
C SER A 77 19.13 -19.98 35.50
N THR A 78 20.07 -20.87 35.13
CA THR A 78 20.18 -22.21 35.72
C THR A 78 20.88 -22.21 37.09
N CYS A 79 21.70 -21.19 37.36
CA CYS A 79 22.55 -21.11 38.54
C CYS A 79 22.06 -20.10 39.59
N LEU A 80 21.35 -19.04 39.18
CA LEU A 80 20.95 -17.94 40.05
C LEU A 80 19.58 -18.16 40.71
N PRO A 81 19.42 -17.82 42.01
CA PRO A 81 18.11 -17.75 42.65
C PRO A 81 17.19 -16.71 41.99
N GLY A 82 15.87 -16.95 42.04
CA GLY A 82 14.86 -16.12 41.37
C GLY A 82 14.94 -14.62 41.68
N GLU A 83 15.22 -14.23 42.92
CA GLU A 83 15.35 -12.81 43.30
C GLU A 83 16.58 -12.14 42.66
N GLN A 84 17.72 -12.85 42.62
CA GLN A 84 18.93 -12.34 41.99
C GLN A 84 18.78 -12.28 40.46
N LEU A 85 18.12 -13.29 39.88
CA LEU A 85 17.79 -13.33 38.47
C LEU A 85 16.86 -12.18 38.07
N GLN A 86 15.83 -11.90 38.88
CA GLN A 86 14.93 -10.77 38.68
C GLN A 86 15.68 -9.43 38.69
N ARG A 87 16.57 -9.20 39.66
CA ARG A 87 17.41 -7.99 39.71
C ARG A 87 18.34 -7.88 38.50
N LEU A 88 18.89 -9.00 38.02
CA LEU A 88 19.73 -9.04 36.83
C LEU A 88 18.95 -8.59 35.59
N TYR A 89 17.77 -9.15 35.34
CA TYR A 89 16.92 -8.72 34.22
C TYR A 89 16.45 -7.26 34.37
N GLN A 90 16.14 -6.79 35.58
CA GLN A 90 15.81 -5.38 35.81
C GLN A 90 16.98 -4.46 35.44
N SER A 91 18.21 -4.82 35.81
CA SER A 91 19.42 -4.09 35.41
C SER A 91 19.61 -4.08 33.89
N GLU A 92 19.27 -5.19 33.22
CA GLU A 92 19.31 -5.32 31.77
C GLU A 92 18.32 -4.38 31.07
N LEU A 93 17.12 -4.21 31.62
CA LEU A 93 16.13 -3.27 31.08
C LEU A 93 16.64 -1.82 31.13
N TYR A 94 17.32 -1.41 32.19
CA TYR A 94 17.93 -0.07 32.28
C TYR A 94 19.08 0.10 31.28
N PHE A 95 19.91 -0.94 31.10
CA PHE A 95 20.95 -0.95 30.07
C PHE A 95 20.35 -0.84 28.67
N LEU A 96 19.28 -1.58 28.37
CA LEU A 96 18.57 -1.52 27.10
C LEU A 96 17.95 -0.15 26.84
N GLU A 97 17.41 0.52 27.86
CA GLU A 97 16.94 1.89 27.74
C GLU A 97 18.06 2.86 27.35
N ALA A 98 19.27 2.68 27.89
CA ALA A 98 20.43 3.49 27.50
C ALA A 98 20.82 3.23 26.03
N CYS A 99 20.80 1.97 25.58
CA CYS A 99 21.03 1.61 24.18
C CYS A 99 19.97 2.21 23.24
N LEU A 100 18.69 2.16 23.62
CA LEU A 100 17.59 2.71 22.83
C LEU A 100 17.59 4.24 22.81
N LYS A 101 17.98 4.92 23.90
CA LYS A 101 18.22 6.37 23.89
C LYS A 101 19.34 6.75 22.93
N LYS A 102 20.33 5.87 22.73
CA LYS A 102 21.44 6.09 21.78
C LYS A 102 21.01 5.84 20.33
N ASN A 103 20.31 4.74 20.09
CA ASN A 103 19.77 4.38 18.78
C ASN A 103 18.37 3.76 18.95
N PRO A 104 17.30 4.57 18.84
CA PRO A 104 15.93 4.10 19.03
C PRO A 104 15.43 3.19 17.90
N LYS A 105 16.23 3.00 16.84
CA LYS A 105 15.94 2.19 15.65
C LYS A 105 16.84 0.95 15.57
N SER A 106 17.46 0.56 16.69
CA SER A 106 18.29 -0.65 16.75
C SER A 106 17.41 -1.90 16.88
N TYR A 107 17.41 -2.76 15.85
CA TYR A 107 16.74 -4.06 15.90
C TYR A 107 17.26 -4.93 17.04
N GLY A 108 18.57 -4.95 17.26
CA GLY A 108 19.20 -5.76 18.31
C GLY A 108 18.70 -5.38 19.70
N SER A 109 18.59 -4.08 19.98
CA SER A 109 18.10 -3.59 21.28
C SER A 109 16.63 -3.95 21.53
N TRP A 110 15.73 -3.69 20.57
CA TRP A 110 14.31 -4.02 20.72
C TRP A 110 14.07 -5.53 20.84
N HIS A 111 14.74 -6.33 19.99
CA HIS A 111 14.61 -7.78 20.03
C HIS A 111 15.15 -8.37 21.34
N HIS A 112 16.29 -7.88 21.84
CA HIS A 112 16.82 -8.31 23.13
C HIS A 112 15.90 -7.91 24.28
N ARG A 113 15.22 -6.76 24.18
CA ARG A 113 14.21 -6.36 25.15
C ARG A 113 13.01 -7.31 25.19
N CYS A 114 12.53 -7.82 24.05
CA CYS A 114 11.52 -8.89 24.03
C CYS A 114 12.02 -10.13 24.77
N PHE A 115 13.24 -10.59 24.46
CA PHE A 115 13.85 -11.74 25.13
C PHE A 115 13.88 -11.56 26.66
N VAL A 116 14.34 -10.39 27.13
CA VAL A 116 14.36 -10.08 28.57
C VAL A 116 12.97 -10.17 29.17
N MET A 117 11.96 -9.57 28.54
CA MET A 117 10.59 -9.59 29.04
C MET A 117 9.95 -10.99 29.03
N ASP A 118 10.27 -11.82 28.04
CA ASP A 118 9.76 -13.19 27.94
C ASP A 118 10.35 -14.15 28.98
N HIS A 119 11.59 -13.90 29.43
CA HIS A 119 12.32 -14.78 30.35
C HIS A 119 12.42 -14.24 31.78
N MET A 120 12.04 -12.98 32.00
CA MET A 120 12.00 -12.37 33.33
C MET A 120 10.94 -13.08 34.20
N PRO A 121 11.27 -13.48 35.44
CA PRO A 121 10.31 -14.14 36.33
C PRO A 121 9.04 -13.32 36.61
N ASP A 122 9.19 -12.00 36.83
CA ASP A 122 8.08 -11.10 37.14
C ASP A 122 8.15 -9.81 36.28
N PRO A 123 7.61 -9.85 35.05
CA PRO A 123 7.67 -8.73 34.11
C PRO A 123 6.67 -7.60 34.44
N ASP A 124 7.17 -6.36 34.56
CA ASP A 124 6.34 -5.16 34.72
C ASP A 124 5.88 -4.62 33.35
N TRP A 125 4.78 -5.16 32.85
CA TRP A 125 4.20 -4.74 31.57
C TRP A 125 3.69 -3.30 31.56
N LYS A 126 3.29 -2.77 32.73
CA LYS A 126 2.79 -1.39 32.84
C LYS A 126 3.92 -0.40 32.58
N ARG A 127 5.11 -0.66 33.13
CA ARG A 127 6.32 0.11 32.83
C ARG A 127 6.65 0.06 31.33
N GLU A 128 6.52 -1.09 30.69
CA GLU A 128 6.85 -1.22 29.25
C GLU A 128 5.85 -0.50 28.34
N LEU A 129 4.56 -0.46 28.69
CA LEU A 129 3.59 0.38 27.99
C LEU A 129 3.93 1.87 28.12
N GLU A 130 4.35 2.31 29.30
CA GLU A 130 4.76 3.70 29.53
C GLU A 130 6.04 4.05 28.78
N LEU A 131 7.00 3.12 28.70
CA LEU A 131 8.17 3.27 27.84
C LEU A 131 7.75 3.44 26.38
N CYS A 132 6.82 2.63 25.88
CA CYS A 132 6.30 2.79 24.52
C CYS A 132 5.69 4.17 24.31
N ASN A 133 4.90 4.68 25.27
CA ASN A 133 4.33 6.02 25.21
C ASN A 133 5.42 7.08 25.05
N GLN A 134 6.49 7.00 25.85
CA GLN A 134 7.61 7.95 25.79
C GLN A 134 8.36 7.89 24.46
N PHE A 135 8.66 6.70 23.94
CA PHE A 135 9.36 6.57 22.66
C PHE A 135 8.50 7.03 21.47
N LEU A 136 7.18 6.80 21.52
CA LEU A 136 6.25 7.28 20.49
C LEU A 136 6.00 8.79 20.59
N GLN A 137 6.14 9.41 21.77
CA GLN A 137 6.15 10.88 21.87
C GLN A 137 7.40 11.50 21.22
N LEU A 138 8.54 10.80 21.24
CA LEU A 138 9.79 11.28 20.62
C LEU A 138 9.84 11.05 19.12
N ASP A 139 9.38 9.88 18.65
CA ASP A 139 9.25 9.54 17.23
C ASP A 139 8.01 8.67 17.05
N GLU A 140 6.89 9.32 16.75
CA GLU A 140 5.59 8.68 16.59
C GLU A 140 5.53 7.70 15.41
N ARG A 141 6.52 7.77 14.50
CA ARG A 141 6.67 6.90 13.33
C ARG A 141 7.69 5.79 13.56
N ASN A 142 8.19 5.63 14.78
CA ASN A 142 9.12 4.56 15.12
C ASN A 142 8.41 3.20 15.10
N PHE A 143 8.44 2.53 13.95
CA PHE A 143 7.78 1.23 13.79
C PHE A 143 8.34 0.16 14.74
N HIS A 144 9.62 0.24 15.16
CA HIS A 144 10.16 -0.70 16.14
C HIS A 144 9.44 -0.58 17.50
N CYS A 145 9.17 0.65 17.92
CA CYS A 145 8.43 0.91 19.16
C CYS A 145 6.96 0.47 19.01
N TRP A 146 6.35 0.68 17.85
CA TRP A 146 5.00 0.16 17.58
C TRP A 146 4.94 -1.37 17.60
N ASP A 147 5.95 -2.04 17.03
CA ASP A 147 6.05 -3.49 17.03
C ASP A 147 6.26 -4.03 18.45
N TYR A 148 7.14 -3.38 19.22
CA TYR A 148 7.35 -3.70 20.62
C TYR A 148 6.10 -3.46 21.47
N ARG A 149 5.36 -2.36 21.23
CA ARG A 149 4.09 -2.10 21.89
C ARG A 149 3.08 -3.23 21.64
N ARG A 150 2.97 -3.71 20.40
CA ARG A 150 2.08 -4.85 20.08
C ARG A 150 2.49 -6.13 20.80
N PHE A 151 3.79 -6.38 20.96
CA PHE A 151 4.30 -7.46 21.80
C PHE A 151 3.88 -7.28 23.27
N VAL A 152 4.11 -6.09 23.85
CA VAL A 152 3.73 -5.78 25.24
C VAL A 152 2.22 -5.93 25.46
N VAL A 153 1.40 -5.35 24.58
CA VAL A 153 -0.07 -5.43 24.60
C VAL A 153 -0.54 -6.89 24.57
N HIS A 154 0.04 -7.70 23.69
CA HIS A 154 -0.28 -9.12 23.59
C HIS A 154 0.08 -9.89 24.86
N SER A 155 1.31 -9.73 25.35
CA SER A 155 1.82 -10.44 26.53
C SER A 155 1.08 -10.03 27.82
N ALA A 156 0.75 -8.74 27.94
CA ALA A 156 0.00 -8.17 29.05
C ALA A 156 -1.52 -8.40 28.94
N LYS A 157 -2.00 -8.95 27.83
CA LYS A 157 -3.42 -9.19 27.53
C LYS A 157 -4.26 -7.93 27.63
N ILE A 158 -3.73 -6.80 27.14
CA ILE A 158 -4.46 -5.53 27.09
C ILE A 158 -5.63 -5.68 26.11
N PRO A 159 -6.86 -5.30 26.51
CA PRO A 159 -8.03 -5.33 25.64
C PRO A 159 -7.84 -4.47 24.37
N PRO A 160 -8.32 -4.93 23.19
CA PRO A 160 -8.16 -4.17 21.95
C PRO A 160 -8.83 -2.80 21.96
N ASP A 161 -9.88 -2.58 22.77
CA ASP A 161 -10.59 -1.31 22.92
C ASP A 161 -9.71 -0.24 23.57
N GLU A 162 -8.88 -0.59 24.56
CA GLU A 162 -7.92 0.35 25.16
C GLU A 162 -6.90 0.83 24.11
N GLU A 163 -6.42 -0.07 23.25
CA GLU A 163 -5.49 0.28 22.18
C GLU A 163 -6.16 1.03 21.03
N PHE A 164 -7.46 0.81 20.81
CA PHE A 164 -8.25 1.56 19.85
C PHE A 164 -8.41 3.01 20.30
N GLU A 165 -8.68 3.25 21.59
CA GLU A 165 -8.70 4.59 22.18
C GLU A 165 -7.30 5.23 22.21
N PHE A 166 -6.25 4.45 22.45
CA PHE A 166 -4.88 4.94 22.32
C PHE A 166 -4.58 5.44 20.90
N SER A 167 -4.98 4.69 19.86
CA SER A 167 -4.81 5.12 18.47
C SER A 167 -5.56 6.42 18.17
N LEU A 168 -6.79 6.56 18.70
CA LEU A 168 -7.60 7.77 18.51
C LEU A 168 -6.95 9.00 19.17
N ARG A 169 -6.41 8.85 20.39
CA ARG A 169 -5.68 9.93 21.06
C ARG A 169 -4.48 10.41 20.25
N LEU A 170 -3.73 9.49 19.64
CA LEU A 170 -2.59 9.86 18.81
C LEU A 170 -3.01 10.53 17.50
N ILE A 171 -4.09 10.06 16.86
CA ILE A 171 -4.67 10.69 15.66
C ILE A 171 -5.14 12.12 15.97
N ASN A 172 -5.87 12.30 17.07
CA ASN A 172 -6.36 13.62 17.47
C ASN A 172 -5.24 14.61 17.81
N ASN A 173 -4.10 14.11 18.31
CA ASN A 173 -2.92 14.94 18.53
C ASN A 173 -2.17 15.26 17.24
N ASN A 174 -2.16 14.34 16.26
CA ASN A 174 -1.50 14.52 14.99
C ASN A 174 -2.15 13.65 13.88
N PHE A 175 -2.94 14.27 13.01
CA PHE A 175 -3.59 13.60 11.88
C PHE A 175 -2.59 13.02 10.87
N SER A 176 -1.34 13.50 10.85
CA SER A 176 -0.26 13.00 9.99
C SER A 176 0.38 11.70 10.46
N ASN A 177 -0.04 11.17 11.61
CA ASN A 177 0.54 9.97 12.18
C ASN A 177 0.02 8.69 11.49
N TYR A 178 0.64 8.34 10.35
CA TYR A 178 0.31 7.12 9.60
C TYR A 178 0.37 5.85 10.44
N SER A 179 1.28 5.77 11.42
CA SER A 179 1.42 4.57 12.25
C SER A 179 0.19 4.34 13.12
N SER A 180 -0.43 5.41 13.64
CA SER A 180 -1.68 5.35 14.40
C SER A 180 -2.86 4.93 13.52
N TRP A 181 -3.00 5.50 12.33
CA TRP A 181 -4.01 5.08 11.33
C TRP A 181 -3.85 3.62 10.93
N HIS A 182 -2.62 3.19 10.67
CA HIS A 182 -2.32 1.81 10.36
C HIS A 182 -2.73 0.89 11.52
N TYR A 183 -2.37 1.24 12.75
CA TYR A 183 -2.72 0.42 13.91
C TYR A 183 -4.22 0.34 14.12
N ARG A 184 -4.94 1.46 13.98
CA ARG A 184 -6.40 1.53 14.02
C ARG A 184 -7.06 0.62 12.96
N SER A 185 -6.51 0.58 11.73
CA SER A 185 -7.01 -0.31 10.67
C SER A 185 -6.91 -1.80 11.01
N LYS A 186 -5.98 -2.19 11.89
CA LYS A 186 -5.83 -3.58 12.37
C LYS A 186 -6.76 -3.92 13.52
N LEU A 187 -7.13 -2.93 14.33
CA LEU A 187 -8.02 -3.11 15.49
C LEU A 187 -9.50 -3.13 15.08
N LEU A 188 -9.88 -2.34 14.06
CA LEU A 188 -11.28 -2.24 13.60
C LEU A 188 -11.95 -3.60 13.29
N PRO A 189 -11.35 -4.50 12.48
CA PRO A 189 -11.98 -5.80 12.20
C PRO A 189 -12.08 -6.74 13.41
N ILE A 190 -11.29 -6.48 14.46
CA ILE A 190 -11.30 -7.27 15.70
C ILE A 190 -12.44 -6.80 16.61
N LEU A 191 -12.62 -5.47 16.73
CA LEU A 191 -13.60 -4.86 17.62
C LEU A 191 -15.00 -4.79 17.02
N PHE A 192 -15.08 -4.58 15.70
CA PHE A 192 -16.34 -4.35 14.98
C PHE A 192 -16.44 -5.26 13.75
N PRO A 193 -16.41 -6.60 13.93
CA PRO A 193 -16.39 -7.51 12.80
C PRO A 193 -17.70 -7.47 12.00
N ASP A 194 -17.60 -7.46 10.68
CA ASP A 194 -18.70 -7.82 9.80
C ASP A 194 -18.73 -9.34 9.60
N VAL A 195 -19.77 -10.00 10.10
CA VAL A 195 -19.92 -11.46 10.01
C VAL A 195 -20.11 -11.98 8.58
N THR A 196 -20.43 -11.10 7.63
CA THR A 196 -20.66 -11.46 6.23
C THR A 196 -19.37 -11.49 5.40
N GLN A 197 -18.29 -10.86 5.87
CA GLN A 197 -17.04 -10.73 5.14
C GLN A 197 -15.81 -11.06 6.00
N PRO A 198 -14.88 -11.91 5.53
CA PRO A 198 -13.61 -12.12 6.22
C PRO A 198 -12.85 -10.81 6.38
N MET A 199 -12.48 -10.45 7.61
CA MET A 199 -11.84 -9.18 7.96
C MET A 199 -12.68 -7.93 7.62
N GLY A 200 -13.99 -8.09 7.43
CA GLY A 200 -14.89 -6.96 7.23
C GLY A 200 -15.12 -6.18 8.52
N VAL A 201 -15.51 -4.91 8.37
CA VAL A 201 -15.82 -3.99 9.46
C VAL A 201 -17.30 -3.63 9.37
N SER A 202 -18.01 -3.66 10.51
CA SER A 202 -19.42 -3.32 10.57
C SER A 202 -19.68 -1.92 10.00
N GLU A 203 -20.81 -1.76 9.33
CA GLU A 203 -21.18 -0.50 8.68
C GLU A 203 -21.21 0.69 9.65
N ASP A 204 -21.80 0.51 10.84
CA ASP A 204 -21.87 1.56 11.88
C ASP A 204 -20.48 2.07 12.31
N ALA A 205 -19.48 1.17 12.35
CA ALA A 205 -18.11 1.55 12.66
C ALA A 205 -17.45 2.27 11.47
N LEU A 206 -17.68 1.81 10.23
CA LEU A 206 -17.17 2.47 9.04
C LEU A 206 -17.67 3.92 8.91
N LEU A 207 -18.94 4.18 9.22
CA LEU A 207 -19.52 5.53 9.16
C LEU A 207 -18.78 6.51 10.08
N LYS A 208 -18.49 6.09 11.32
CA LYS A 208 -17.71 6.90 12.28
C LYS A 208 -16.28 7.15 11.80
N GLU A 209 -15.67 6.16 11.15
CA GLU A 209 -14.31 6.30 10.62
C GLU A 209 -14.26 7.20 9.38
N TYR A 210 -15.30 7.21 8.53
CA TYR A 210 -15.42 8.17 7.43
C TYR A 210 -15.47 9.61 7.97
N GLU A 211 -16.26 9.88 9.00
CA GLU A 211 -16.31 11.19 9.65
C GLU A 211 -14.95 11.57 10.27
N LEU A 212 -14.28 10.63 10.94
CA LEU A 212 -12.98 10.87 11.57
C LEU A 212 -11.89 11.22 10.55
N VAL A 213 -11.77 10.43 9.48
CA VAL A 213 -10.75 10.69 8.44
C VAL A 213 -11.09 11.95 7.64
N GLN A 214 -12.37 12.30 7.53
CA GLN A 214 -12.83 13.53 6.92
C GLN A 214 -12.28 14.76 7.63
N ASN A 215 -12.39 14.82 8.95
CA ASN A 215 -11.77 15.89 9.72
C ASN A 215 -10.25 16.00 9.47
N GLY A 216 -9.58 14.86 9.24
CA GLY A 216 -8.15 14.81 8.94
C GLY A 216 -7.77 15.48 7.63
N PHE A 217 -8.39 15.10 6.51
CA PHE A 217 -8.08 15.70 5.21
C PHE A 217 -8.58 17.15 5.05
N PHE A 218 -9.56 17.58 5.85
CA PHE A 218 -9.94 19.00 5.96
C PHE A 218 -8.93 19.84 6.76
N THR A 219 -8.22 19.22 7.70
CA THR A 219 -7.22 19.91 8.52
C THR A 219 -5.88 20.02 7.80
N ASP A 220 -5.48 18.96 7.09
CA ASP A 220 -4.26 18.92 6.28
C ASP A 220 -4.50 18.09 5.00
N PRO A 221 -4.92 18.72 3.90
CA PRO A 221 -5.20 18.04 2.63
C PRO A 221 -3.95 17.50 1.94
N ASP A 222 -2.76 18.01 2.27
CA ASP A 222 -1.48 17.51 1.76
C ASP A 222 -1.04 16.20 2.43
N ASP A 223 -1.61 15.89 3.60
CA ASP A 223 -1.27 14.68 4.34
C ASP A 223 -1.81 13.42 3.67
N GLN A 224 -0.88 12.61 3.16
CA GLN A 224 -1.21 11.36 2.47
C GLN A 224 -1.83 10.29 3.38
N SER A 225 -1.60 10.34 4.70
CA SER A 225 -2.01 9.31 5.65
C SER A 225 -3.52 9.18 5.70
N ASN A 226 -4.21 10.32 5.77
CA ASN A 226 -5.67 10.38 5.75
C ASN A 226 -6.22 9.79 4.45
N TRP A 227 -5.63 10.14 3.31
CA TRP A 227 -6.06 9.60 2.00
C TRP A 227 -5.86 8.09 1.89
N PHE A 228 -4.73 7.57 2.36
CA PHE A 228 -4.46 6.12 2.36
C PHE A 228 -5.40 5.37 3.31
N TYR A 229 -5.70 5.93 4.47
CA TYR A 229 -6.65 5.35 5.42
C TYR A 229 -8.08 5.38 4.88
N HIS A 230 -8.51 6.52 4.33
CA HIS A 230 -9.81 6.67 3.66
C HIS A 230 -9.96 5.65 2.53
N ARG A 231 -8.94 5.49 1.68
CA ARG A 231 -8.92 4.45 0.65
C ARG A 231 -9.12 3.05 1.23
N TRP A 232 -8.48 2.75 2.36
CA TRP A 232 -8.64 1.47 3.03
C TRP A 232 -10.08 1.28 3.54
N LEU A 233 -10.70 2.30 4.13
CA LEU A 233 -12.10 2.28 4.59
C LEU A 233 -13.11 2.08 3.45
N MET A 234 -12.85 2.68 2.28
CA MET A 234 -13.67 2.52 1.08
C MET A 234 -13.66 1.09 0.53
N GLY A 235 -12.77 0.25 1.07
CA GLY A 235 -12.67 -1.15 0.74
C GLY A 235 -11.81 -1.38 -0.50
N ARG A 236 -11.06 -2.46 -0.43
CA ARG A 236 -10.96 -3.39 -1.54
C ARG A 236 -11.84 -4.56 -1.12
N GLY A 237 -13.13 -4.51 -1.47
CA GLY A 237 -13.93 -5.73 -1.40
C GLY A 237 -13.15 -6.85 -2.11
N ASN A 238 -13.23 -8.08 -1.61
CA ASN A 238 -12.61 -9.21 -2.31
C ASN A 238 -13.14 -9.19 -3.74
N GLN A 239 -12.26 -8.87 -4.69
CA GLN A 239 -12.63 -8.80 -6.09
C GLN A 239 -13.12 -10.19 -6.48
N THR A 240 -14.40 -10.36 -6.78
CA THR A 240 -14.93 -11.69 -7.13
C THR A 240 -14.35 -12.12 -8.47
N LEU A 241 -14.01 -13.41 -8.61
CA LEU A 241 -13.56 -13.95 -9.88
C LEU A 241 -14.69 -13.85 -10.91
N ASN A 242 -14.47 -13.06 -11.97
CA ASN A 242 -15.41 -12.87 -13.06
C ASN A 242 -14.67 -12.59 -14.37
N ILE A 243 -15.36 -12.73 -15.50
CA ILE A 243 -14.84 -12.37 -16.82
C ILE A 243 -14.94 -10.86 -16.97
N ASN A 244 -13.80 -10.19 -17.15
CA ASN A 244 -13.69 -8.75 -17.34
C ASN A 244 -13.99 -8.35 -18.80
N CYS A 245 -13.40 -9.07 -19.75
CA CYS A 245 -13.61 -8.88 -21.18
C CYS A 245 -13.55 -10.22 -21.90
N PHE A 246 -14.48 -10.41 -22.83
CA PHE A 246 -14.51 -11.48 -23.81
C PHE A 246 -14.43 -10.83 -25.19
N TYR A 247 -13.40 -11.16 -25.98
CA TYR A 247 -13.19 -10.62 -27.32
C TYR A 247 -12.99 -11.74 -28.33
N VAL A 248 -13.55 -11.55 -29.51
CA VAL A 248 -13.49 -12.50 -30.62
C VAL A 248 -13.09 -11.74 -31.88
N SER A 249 -12.11 -12.27 -32.61
CA SER A 249 -11.69 -11.74 -33.92
C SER A 249 -11.76 -12.84 -34.96
N ARG A 250 -12.57 -12.60 -36.00
CA ARG A 250 -12.67 -13.44 -37.19
C ARG A 250 -11.46 -13.23 -38.10
N GLU A 251 -10.94 -12.00 -38.17
CA GLU A 251 -9.76 -11.67 -38.95
C GLU A 251 -8.50 -12.36 -38.40
N ASP A 252 -8.34 -12.35 -37.08
CA ASP A 252 -7.17 -12.92 -36.41
C ASP A 252 -7.36 -14.40 -36.01
N ASN A 253 -8.53 -14.99 -36.28
CA ASN A 253 -8.91 -16.36 -35.90
C ASN A 253 -8.63 -16.69 -34.42
N CYS A 254 -8.98 -15.76 -33.53
CA CYS A 254 -8.67 -15.89 -32.10
C CYS A 254 -9.78 -15.40 -31.17
N VAL A 255 -9.72 -15.91 -29.95
CA VAL A 255 -10.51 -15.45 -28.81
C VAL A 255 -9.57 -14.98 -27.71
N LEU A 256 -9.91 -13.87 -27.07
CA LEU A 256 -9.27 -13.35 -25.86
C LEU A 256 -10.27 -13.30 -24.73
N VAL A 257 -9.87 -13.75 -23.55
CA VAL A 257 -10.66 -13.67 -22.33
C VAL A 257 -9.80 -13.13 -21.22
N SER A 258 -10.25 -12.04 -20.60
CA SER A 258 -9.61 -11.47 -19.42
C SER A 258 -10.49 -11.67 -18.18
N PHE A 259 -9.84 -11.82 -17.04
CA PHE A 259 -10.46 -12.08 -15.74
C PHE A 259 -10.09 -10.99 -14.74
N THR A 260 -10.94 -10.86 -13.72
CA THR A 260 -10.70 -9.97 -12.58
C THR A 260 -9.58 -10.47 -11.65
N GLN A 261 -9.19 -11.74 -11.73
CA GLN A 261 -8.09 -12.32 -10.94
C GLN A 261 -7.15 -13.15 -11.82
N HIS A 262 -5.93 -13.39 -11.33
CA HIS A 262 -5.04 -14.40 -11.93
C HIS A 262 -5.64 -15.80 -11.74
N ILE A 263 -5.92 -16.49 -12.84
CA ILE A 263 -6.39 -17.88 -12.82
C ILE A 263 -5.38 -18.81 -13.46
N GLN A 264 -5.46 -20.09 -13.08
CA GLN A 264 -4.67 -21.17 -13.65
C GLN A 264 -5.60 -22.11 -14.44
N ILE A 265 -5.48 -22.11 -15.76
CA ILE A 265 -6.21 -23.06 -16.63
C ILE A 265 -5.44 -24.39 -16.72
N GLY A 266 -6.17 -25.52 -16.77
CA GLY A 266 -5.65 -26.86 -17.06
C GLY A 266 -5.25 -27.72 -15.86
N LYS A 267 -5.63 -27.33 -14.63
CA LYS A 267 -5.47 -28.18 -13.42
C LYS A 267 -6.79 -28.62 -12.83
N LYS A 268 -7.46 -27.72 -12.11
CA LYS A 268 -8.79 -27.92 -11.50
C LYS A 268 -9.85 -27.04 -12.16
N THR A 269 -9.41 -26.09 -12.97
CA THR A 269 -10.22 -25.06 -13.60
C THR A 269 -9.97 -25.09 -15.09
N ASP A 270 -11.04 -25.13 -15.86
CA ASP A 270 -11.03 -25.17 -17.31
C ASP A 270 -11.87 -24.03 -17.88
N LEU A 271 -11.49 -23.57 -19.07
CA LEU A 271 -12.19 -22.52 -19.79
C LEU A 271 -12.80 -23.11 -21.05
N ILE A 272 -14.12 -23.16 -21.10
CA ILE A 272 -14.88 -23.82 -22.15
C ILE A 272 -15.40 -22.75 -23.10
N LEU A 273 -15.07 -22.87 -24.38
CA LEU A 273 -15.63 -22.04 -25.45
C LEU A 273 -16.72 -22.85 -26.17
N GLU A 274 -17.91 -22.28 -26.28
CA GLU A 274 -19.06 -22.84 -26.99
C GLU A 274 -19.45 -21.92 -28.15
N CYS A 275 -19.81 -22.52 -29.28
CA CYS A 275 -20.36 -21.86 -30.46
C CYS A 275 -21.71 -22.50 -30.78
N ASN A 276 -22.77 -21.69 -30.82
CA ASN A 276 -24.16 -22.13 -31.05
C ASN A 276 -24.57 -23.29 -30.13
N GLY A 277 -24.13 -23.24 -28.86
CA GLY A 277 -24.42 -24.25 -27.85
C GLY A 277 -23.60 -25.55 -27.95
N GLN A 278 -22.60 -25.61 -28.84
CA GLN A 278 -21.68 -26.75 -28.93
C GLN A 278 -20.27 -26.34 -28.51
N THR A 279 -19.63 -27.16 -27.66
CA THR A 279 -18.23 -26.93 -27.26
C THR A 279 -17.29 -27.01 -28.46
N MET A 280 -16.44 -25.99 -28.61
CA MET A 280 -15.44 -25.92 -29.67
C MET A 280 -14.30 -26.93 -29.39
N PRO A 281 -14.14 -27.98 -30.21
CA PRO A 281 -13.13 -29.01 -29.99
C PRO A 281 -11.72 -28.47 -30.24
N GLY A 282 -10.75 -28.91 -29.44
CA GLY A 282 -9.33 -28.57 -29.64
C GLY A 282 -8.94 -27.14 -29.23
N THR A 283 -9.80 -26.43 -28.49
CA THR A 283 -9.49 -25.10 -27.95
C THR A 283 -8.34 -25.21 -26.94
N VAL A 284 -7.18 -24.62 -27.27
CA VAL A 284 -6.01 -24.55 -26.37
C VAL A 284 -5.84 -23.12 -25.89
N TRP A 285 -5.92 -22.92 -24.58
CA TRP A 285 -5.73 -21.62 -23.94
C TRP A 285 -4.28 -21.40 -23.56
N LEU A 286 -3.73 -20.27 -23.99
CA LEU A 286 -2.38 -19.83 -23.65
C LEU A 286 -2.43 -18.45 -23.00
N ASN A 287 -1.59 -18.23 -21.99
CA ASN A 287 -1.35 -16.89 -21.49
C ASN A 287 -0.47 -16.08 -22.48
N PRO A 288 -0.34 -14.75 -22.33
CA PRO A 288 0.46 -13.91 -23.25
C PRO A 288 1.91 -14.36 -23.40
N ASN A 289 2.47 -14.98 -22.36
CA ASN A 289 3.83 -15.49 -22.32
C ASN A 289 3.97 -16.92 -22.86
N LYS A 290 2.87 -17.55 -23.30
CA LYS A 290 2.79 -18.95 -23.76
C LYS A 290 3.31 -19.96 -22.73
N THR A 291 3.06 -19.68 -21.45
CA THR A 291 3.42 -20.55 -20.32
C THR A 291 2.18 -21.09 -19.63
N SER A 292 2.36 -22.09 -18.77
CA SER A 292 1.30 -22.62 -17.89
C SER A 292 1.21 -21.87 -16.57
N GLN A 293 1.67 -20.62 -16.49
CA GLN A 293 1.61 -19.82 -15.26
C GLN A 293 0.26 -19.08 -15.12
N PRO A 294 -0.18 -18.77 -13.89
CA PRO A 294 -1.43 -18.06 -13.67
C PRO A 294 -1.45 -16.69 -14.36
N SER A 295 -2.53 -16.38 -15.06
CA SER A 295 -2.69 -15.11 -15.79
C SER A 295 -4.12 -14.61 -15.68
N CYS A 296 -4.28 -13.29 -15.77
CA CYS A 296 -5.57 -12.64 -15.95
C CYS A 296 -6.03 -12.64 -17.40
N LEU A 297 -5.17 -12.92 -18.39
CA LEU A 297 -5.50 -12.91 -19.81
C LEU A 297 -5.18 -14.25 -20.46
N TRP A 298 -6.12 -14.76 -21.23
CA TRP A 298 -5.99 -16.03 -21.93
C TRP A 298 -6.44 -15.89 -23.38
N ARG A 299 -5.67 -16.51 -24.28
CA ARG A 299 -5.88 -16.48 -25.72
C ARG A 299 -6.02 -17.90 -26.26
N ALA A 300 -6.98 -18.09 -27.16
CA ALA A 300 -7.07 -19.27 -28.00
C ALA A 300 -6.96 -18.86 -29.46
N ASP A 301 -6.06 -19.51 -30.19
CA ASP A 301 -5.77 -19.24 -31.60
C ASP A 301 -6.24 -20.39 -32.50
N ASN A 302 -6.22 -20.16 -33.81
CA ASN A 302 -6.58 -21.14 -34.85
C ASN A 302 -8.04 -21.60 -34.74
N LEU A 303 -8.94 -20.67 -34.42
CA LEU A 303 -10.38 -20.91 -34.31
C LEU A 303 -11.09 -20.38 -35.55
N THR A 304 -12.06 -21.14 -36.04
CA THR A 304 -12.90 -20.73 -37.18
C THR A 304 -14.33 -20.53 -36.71
N PHE A 305 -14.89 -19.36 -36.99
CA PHE A 305 -16.25 -18.99 -36.57
C PHE A 305 -17.23 -18.99 -37.76
N PRO A 306 -18.45 -19.53 -37.61
CA PRO A 306 -19.52 -19.39 -38.60
C PRO A 306 -19.84 -17.94 -38.91
N LYS A 307 -20.44 -17.66 -40.07
CA LYS A 307 -20.80 -16.28 -40.49
C LYS A 307 -21.68 -15.59 -39.44
N ASP A 308 -22.67 -16.29 -38.93
CA ASP A 308 -23.53 -15.81 -37.85
C ASP A 308 -23.47 -16.84 -36.70
N CYS A 309 -23.05 -16.42 -35.51
CA CYS A 309 -22.92 -17.32 -34.38
C CYS A 309 -23.00 -16.66 -33.00
N ASP A 310 -23.61 -17.39 -32.07
CA ASP A 310 -23.59 -17.09 -30.64
C ASP A 310 -22.41 -17.82 -29.99
N LEU A 311 -21.53 -17.05 -29.37
CA LEU A 311 -20.38 -17.55 -28.65
C LEU A 311 -20.61 -17.38 -27.15
N LYS A 312 -20.31 -18.43 -26.38
CA LYS A 312 -20.31 -18.40 -24.92
C LYS A 312 -18.98 -18.91 -24.42
N VAL A 313 -18.40 -18.21 -23.46
CA VAL A 313 -17.25 -18.71 -22.72
C VAL A 313 -17.61 -18.90 -21.25
N THR A 314 -17.23 -20.04 -20.71
CA THR A 314 -17.59 -20.46 -19.35
C THR A 314 -16.35 -20.94 -18.60
N LEU A 315 -16.05 -20.31 -17.47
CA LEU A 315 -15.02 -20.78 -16.55
C LEU A 315 -15.63 -21.80 -15.59
N VAL A 316 -15.10 -23.01 -15.57
CA VAL A 316 -15.59 -24.10 -14.72
C VAL A 316 -14.50 -24.61 -13.79
N GLN A 317 -14.88 -25.05 -12.60
CA GLN A 317 -14.01 -25.79 -11.69
C GLN A 317 -14.65 -27.13 -11.35
N GLY A 318 -14.17 -28.21 -11.98
CA GLY A 318 -14.88 -29.49 -11.97
C GLY A 318 -16.25 -29.35 -12.67
N SER A 319 -17.34 -29.57 -11.94
CA SER A 319 -18.71 -29.42 -12.46
C SER A 319 -19.38 -28.09 -12.10
N LEU A 320 -18.69 -27.20 -11.38
CA LEU A 320 -19.24 -25.91 -10.95
C LEU A 320 -18.88 -24.81 -11.96
N GLU A 321 -19.91 -24.12 -12.48
CA GLU A 321 -19.72 -22.88 -13.24
C GLU A 321 -19.35 -21.75 -12.27
N LEU A 322 -18.19 -21.12 -12.51
CA LEU A 322 -17.72 -19.98 -11.72
C LEU A 322 -18.21 -18.65 -12.29
N CYS A 323 -18.08 -18.48 -13.61
CA CYS A 323 -18.58 -17.31 -14.35
C CYS A 323 -18.66 -17.61 -15.85
N SER A 324 -19.52 -16.88 -16.56
CA SER A 324 -19.65 -16.99 -18.01
C SER A 324 -19.97 -15.65 -18.67
N SER A 325 -19.68 -15.56 -19.97
CA SER A 325 -19.98 -14.40 -20.81
C SER A 325 -20.38 -14.86 -22.21
N SER A 326 -21.31 -14.15 -22.83
CA SER A 326 -21.82 -14.47 -24.18
C SER A 326 -21.74 -13.27 -25.11
N LEU A 327 -21.53 -13.55 -26.39
CA LEU A 327 -21.46 -12.58 -27.47
C LEU A 327 -22.14 -13.14 -28.73
N HIS A 328 -22.77 -12.27 -29.50
CA HIS A 328 -23.34 -12.60 -30.80
C HIS A 328 -22.46 -11.97 -31.88
N LEU A 329 -21.82 -12.80 -32.72
CA LEU A 329 -20.94 -12.34 -33.81
C LEU A 329 -21.72 -12.42 -35.14
N GLY A 330 -22.12 -11.26 -35.66
CA GLY A 330 -22.92 -11.18 -36.87
C GLY A 330 -22.15 -11.41 -38.17
N GLU A 331 -22.88 -11.53 -39.28
CA GLU A 331 -22.33 -11.86 -40.60
C GLU A 331 -21.25 -10.89 -41.12
N ASN A 332 -21.35 -9.61 -40.75
CA ASN A 332 -20.45 -8.55 -41.22
C ASN A 332 -19.41 -8.14 -40.16
N ASP A 333 -19.44 -8.75 -38.98
CA ASP A 333 -18.53 -8.39 -37.89
C ASP A 333 -17.17 -9.07 -38.10
N SER A 334 -16.13 -8.26 -38.25
CA SER A 334 -14.74 -8.72 -38.28
C SER A 334 -14.22 -9.05 -36.89
N SER A 335 -14.64 -8.28 -35.87
CA SER A 335 -14.34 -8.53 -34.46
C SER A 335 -15.40 -7.91 -33.54
N LEU A 336 -15.53 -8.46 -32.33
CA LEU A 336 -16.46 -7.98 -31.32
C LEU A 336 -15.90 -8.18 -29.91
N SER A 337 -16.22 -7.26 -29.00
CA SER A 337 -15.92 -7.41 -27.57
C SER A 337 -17.17 -7.22 -26.72
N GLY A 338 -17.23 -7.96 -25.62
CA GLY A 338 -18.17 -7.77 -24.53
C GLY A 338 -17.37 -7.59 -23.25
N SER A 339 -17.64 -6.52 -22.51
CA SER A 339 -17.06 -6.29 -21.20
C SER A 339 -18.15 -6.18 -20.15
N SER A 340 -17.97 -6.88 -19.05
CA SER A 340 -18.82 -6.77 -17.86
C SER A 340 -18.57 -5.47 -17.08
N VAL A 341 -17.50 -4.74 -17.40
CA VAL A 341 -17.04 -3.53 -16.68
C VAL A 341 -17.54 -2.24 -17.33
N ILE A 342 -18.12 -2.29 -18.54
CA ILE A 342 -18.65 -1.12 -19.24
C ILE A 342 -20.07 -0.74 -18.74
N SER A 343 -20.77 -1.61 -18.01
CA SER A 343 -21.97 -1.17 -17.28
C SER A 343 -21.54 -0.38 -16.04
N MET A 344 -21.75 0.94 -16.06
CA MET A 344 -21.51 1.86 -14.94
C MET A 344 -22.10 1.40 -13.59
N ASP A 345 -23.05 0.45 -13.59
CA ASP A 345 -23.73 -0.06 -12.40
C ASP A 345 -23.00 -1.19 -11.65
N LYS A 346 -21.96 -1.80 -12.22
CA LYS A 346 -21.18 -2.86 -11.54
C LYS A 346 -19.70 -2.54 -11.59
N SER A 347 -19.26 -1.64 -10.71
CA SER A 347 -17.85 -1.37 -10.53
C SER A 347 -17.10 -2.65 -10.13
N MET A 348 -15.82 -2.70 -10.51
CA MET A 348 -14.84 -3.75 -10.18
C MET A 348 -14.71 -4.01 -8.66
N PHE A 349 -15.30 -3.13 -7.83
CA PHE A 349 -15.28 -3.11 -6.38
C PHE A 349 -16.69 -2.84 -5.79
N SER A 350 -17.73 -3.45 -6.34
CA SER A 350 -19.09 -3.26 -5.85
C SER A 350 -19.32 -4.02 -4.54
N GLN A 351 -19.29 -3.29 -3.42
CA GLN A 351 -20.01 -3.68 -2.21
C GLN A 351 -21.41 -3.08 -2.33
N GLU A 352 -22.46 -3.86 -2.07
CA GLU A 352 -23.80 -3.27 -1.87
C GLU A 352 -23.73 -2.30 -0.69
N MET A 353 -24.05 -1.03 -0.94
CA MET A 353 -24.01 0.03 0.08
C MET A 353 -25.43 0.26 0.60
N SER A 354 -25.59 0.38 1.92
CA SER A 354 -26.86 0.85 2.47
C SER A 354 -27.14 2.30 2.03
N PRO A 355 -28.41 2.75 2.08
CA PRO A 355 -28.75 4.14 1.84
C PRO A 355 -27.96 5.10 2.74
N LEU A 356 -27.79 4.76 4.02
CA LEU A 356 -27.07 5.60 4.98
C LEU A 356 -25.59 5.75 4.60
N LYS A 357 -24.91 4.65 4.27
CA LYS A 357 -23.52 4.69 3.80
C LYS A 357 -23.38 5.46 2.50
N LYS A 358 -24.32 5.29 1.57
CA LYS A 358 -24.34 6.06 0.33
C LYS A 358 -24.46 7.56 0.61
N ASP A 359 -25.38 7.97 1.48
CA ASP A 359 -25.60 9.38 1.80
C ASP A 359 -24.39 10.00 2.51
N THR A 360 -23.80 9.31 3.50
CA THR A 360 -22.57 9.76 4.18
C THR A 360 -21.41 9.92 3.21
N LEU A 361 -21.21 8.96 2.29
CA LEU A 361 -20.15 9.03 1.29
C LEU A 361 -20.40 10.12 0.24
N LEU A 362 -21.65 10.37 -0.15
CA LEU A 362 -22.00 11.47 -1.04
C LEU A 362 -21.74 12.83 -0.38
N GLN A 363 -22.10 12.99 0.89
CA GLN A 363 -21.80 14.20 1.66
C GLN A 363 -20.28 14.40 1.84
N ALA A 364 -19.55 13.34 2.16
CA ALA A 364 -18.10 13.37 2.24
C ALA A 364 -17.48 13.75 0.89
N MET A 365 -17.98 13.18 -0.21
CA MET A 365 -17.56 13.51 -1.56
C MET A 365 -17.83 14.98 -1.88
N GLU A 366 -19.04 15.50 -1.65
CA GLU A 366 -19.36 16.91 -1.88
C GLU A 366 -18.43 17.84 -1.08
N SER A 367 -18.18 17.49 0.18
CA SER A 367 -17.28 18.24 1.05
C SER A 367 -15.84 18.22 0.49
N VAL A 368 -15.33 17.07 0.08
CA VAL A 368 -14.01 16.93 -0.56
C VAL A 368 -13.95 17.76 -1.84
N LEU A 369 -14.99 17.74 -2.67
CA LEU A 369 -15.03 18.53 -3.90
C LEU A 369 -14.97 20.03 -3.64
N GLN A 370 -15.68 20.52 -2.61
CA GLN A 370 -15.58 21.93 -2.20
C GLN A 370 -14.18 22.30 -1.72
N LEU A 371 -13.52 21.44 -0.93
CA LEU A 371 -12.13 21.64 -0.51
C LEU A 371 -11.19 21.68 -1.71
N MET A 372 -11.38 20.78 -2.67
CA MET A 372 -10.57 20.72 -3.89
C MET A 372 -10.76 21.94 -4.80
N GLU A 373 -11.95 22.56 -4.80
CA GLU A 373 -12.17 23.83 -5.49
C GLU A 373 -11.41 24.99 -4.81
N MET A 374 -11.22 24.94 -3.49
CA MET A 374 -10.47 25.95 -2.76
C MET A 374 -8.95 25.75 -2.87
N GLU A 375 -8.49 24.50 -2.88
CA GLU A 375 -7.07 24.12 -2.96
C GLU A 375 -6.75 23.31 -4.21
N SER A 376 -6.34 23.98 -5.28
CA SER A 376 -6.14 23.35 -6.60
C SER A 376 -4.95 22.37 -6.67
N ASP A 377 -3.95 22.47 -5.79
CA ASP A 377 -2.72 21.64 -5.79
C ASP A 377 -2.81 20.42 -4.83
N ASN A 378 -4.01 19.94 -4.54
CA ASN A 378 -4.19 18.79 -3.68
C ASN A 378 -3.82 17.45 -4.39
N LYS A 379 -3.51 16.42 -3.61
CA LYS A 379 -3.09 15.09 -4.12
C LYS A 379 -4.21 14.22 -4.67
N TRP A 380 -5.48 14.65 -4.64
CA TRP A 380 -6.61 13.85 -5.13
C TRP A 380 -6.45 13.46 -6.59
N SER A 381 -6.18 14.45 -7.44
CA SER A 381 -6.09 14.23 -8.88
C SER A 381 -4.96 13.26 -9.22
N LYS A 382 -3.82 13.38 -8.52
CA LYS A 382 -2.71 12.44 -8.62
C LYS A 382 -3.12 11.04 -8.20
N PHE A 383 -3.77 10.91 -7.04
CA PHE A 383 -4.23 9.63 -6.51
C PHE A 383 -5.24 8.93 -7.43
N ILE A 384 -6.23 9.64 -7.97
CA ILE A 384 -7.22 9.06 -8.89
C ILE A 384 -6.55 8.57 -10.17
N ILE A 385 -5.66 9.37 -10.74
CA ILE A 385 -4.91 8.99 -11.95
C ILE A 385 -4.05 7.76 -11.69
N GLU A 386 -3.27 7.73 -10.62
CA GLU A 386 -2.44 6.56 -10.25
C GLU A 386 -3.27 5.28 -10.06
N ASN A 387 -4.47 5.40 -9.47
CA ASN A 387 -5.38 4.26 -9.31
C ASN A 387 -5.92 3.74 -10.64
N ILE A 388 -6.35 4.65 -11.53
CA ILE A 388 -6.85 4.27 -12.85
C ILE A 388 -5.73 3.61 -13.65
N PHE A 389 -4.55 4.23 -13.65
CA PHE A 389 -3.37 3.75 -14.38
C PHE A 389 -2.88 2.40 -13.87
N ALA A 390 -2.92 2.15 -12.56
CA ALA A 390 -2.59 0.85 -11.99
C ALA A 390 -3.62 -0.25 -12.35
N GLY A 391 -4.86 0.12 -12.67
CA GLY A 391 -5.93 -0.80 -13.08
C GLY A 391 -6.03 -1.01 -14.60
N THR A 392 -5.36 -0.20 -15.42
CA THR A 392 -5.40 -0.25 -16.88
C THR A 392 -4.05 -0.71 -17.44
N GLU A 393 -4.04 -1.68 -18.37
CA GLU A 393 -2.84 -1.96 -19.18
C GLU A 393 -2.60 -0.80 -20.17
N LEU A 394 -1.95 0.26 -19.69
CA LEU A 394 -1.68 1.49 -20.47
C LEU A 394 -0.81 1.26 -21.71
N THR A 395 -0.09 0.15 -21.78
CA THR A 395 0.89 -0.14 -22.84
C THR A 395 0.26 -0.22 -24.24
N ASN A 396 -1.05 -0.45 -24.35
CA ASN A 396 -1.76 -0.56 -25.63
C ASN A 396 -3.02 0.33 -25.74
N ALA A 397 -3.29 1.21 -24.77
CA ALA A 397 -4.52 2.00 -24.76
C ALA A 397 -4.44 3.16 -25.76
N SER A 398 -5.21 3.08 -26.86
CA SER A 398 -5.36 4.18 -27.82
C SER A 398 -6.34 5.26 -27.32
N THR A 399 -7.29 4.88 -26.48
CA THR A 399 -8.32 5.78 -25.93
C THR A 399 -8.35 5.68 -24.41
N ILE A 400 -8.35 6.81 -23.73
CA ILE A 400 -8.48 6.90 -22.28
C ILE A 400 -9.59 7.90 -21.94
N THR A 401 -10.49 7.53 -21.02
CA THR A 401 -11.47 8.44 -20.43
C THR A 401 -11.23 8.59 -18.94
N LEU A 402 -11.13 9.84 -18.53
CA LEU A 402 -11.00 10.36 -17.17
C LEU A 402 -12.13 11.36 -16.88
N SER A 403 -13.26 11.23 -17.60
CA SER A 403 -14.43 12.07 -17.44
C SER A 403 -15.08 11.91 -16.05
N GLY A 404 -15.57 13.02 -15.47
CA GLY A 404 -16.37 12.99 -14.24
C GLY A 404 -15.59 12.62 -12.99
N ARG A 405 -14.28 12.91 -12.94
CA ARG A 405 -13.36 12.48 -11.86
C ARG A 405 -12.95 13.60 -10.91
N SER A 406 -13.50 14.79 -11.14
CA SER A 406 -13.21 16.01 -10.39
C SER A 406 -11.73 16.38 -10.36
N LEU A 407 -11.00 16.08 -11.43
CA LEU A 407 -9.56 16.36 -11.52
C LEU A 407 -9.33 17.87 -11.54
N THR A 408 -8.50 18.37 -10.63
CA THR A 408 -8.01 19.77 -10.62
C THR A 408 -6.75 19.94 -11.47
N LYS A 409 -5.98 18.86 -11.62
CA LYS A 409 -4.73 18.82 -12.41
C LYS A 409 -4.52 17.45 -13.03
N MET A 410 -3.90 17.41 -14.21
CA MET A 410 -3.49 16.16 -14.84
C MET A 410 -2.06 15.81 -14.41
N TYR A 411 -1.85 14.55 -14.00
CA TYR A 411 -0.56 14.00 -13.59
C TYR A 411 -0.17 12.87 -14.53
N HIS A 412 1.13 12.57 -14.59
CA HIS A 412 1.66 11.41 -15.30
C HIS A 412 1.40 11.40 -16.82
N THR A 413 1.42 12.58 -17.47
CA THR A 413 1.31 12.70 -18.94
C THR A 413 2.44 11.95 -19.65
N GLU A 414 3.59 11.75 -19.00
CA GLU A 414 4.71 10.93 -19.50
C GLU A 414 4.35 9.46 -19.70
N LEU A 415 3.30 8.96 -19.04
CA LEU A 415 2.83 7.58 -19.16
C LEU A 415 1.83 7.38 -20.30
N LEU A 416 1.43 8.46 -21.00
CA LEU A 416 0.43 8.43 -22.07
C LEU A 416 0.99 8.70 -23.48
N PRO A 417 2.20 8.24 -23.87
CA PRO A 417 2.80 8.64 -25.14
C PRO A 417 2.09 8.06 -26.36
N LEU A 418 1.30 6.98 -26.22
CA LEU A 418 0.61 6.28 -27.32
C LEU A 418 -0.87 6.62 -27.45
N VAL A 419 -1.41 7.42 -26.52
CA VAL A 419 -2.85 7.77 -26.50
C VAL A 419 -3.19 8.67 -27.68
N THR A 420 -4.25 8.34 -28.40
CA THR A 420 -4.77 9.10 -29.55
C THR A 420 -6.10 9.80 -29.25
N SER A 421 -6.86 9.32 -28.27
CA SER A 421 -8.10 9.95 -27.80
C SER A 421 -8.10 10.06 -26.27
N LEU A 422 -8.22 11.28 -25.75
CA LEU A 422 -8.24 11.56 -24.32
C LEU A 422 -9.51 12.34 -23.96
N ASP A 423 -10.31 11.76 -23.07
CA ASP A 423 -11.53 12.37 -22.57
C ASP A 423 -11.39 12.80 -21.11
N LEU A 424 -11.47 14.10 -20.86
CA LEU A 424 -11.31 14.78 -19.58
C LEU A 424 -12.55 15.63 -19.24
N CYS A 425 -13.72 15.37 -19.84
CA CYS A 425 -14.88 16.21 -19.58
C CYS A 425 -15.41 16.10 -18.15
N ASP A 426 -16.16 17.10 -17.69
CA ASP A 426 -16.79 17.11 -16.36
C ASP A 426 -15.75 16.97 -15.23
N ASN A 427 -14.72 17.80 -15.27
CA ASN A 427 -13.65 17.87 -14.26
C ASN A 427 -13.48 19.33 -13.76
N LEU A 428 -12.44 19.59 -12.98
CA LEU A 428 -12.17 20.88 -12.32
C LEU A 428 -10.85 21.51 -12.81
N LEU A 429 -10.38 21.16 -14.02
CA LEU A 429 -9.10 21.63 -14.56
C LEU A 429 -9.15 23.15 -14.81
N ARG A 430 -8.11 23.86 -14.37
CA ARG A 430 -7.95 25.32 -14.58
C ARG A 430 -6.92 25.67 -15.65
N ASP A 431 -5.95 24.80 -15.88
CA ASP A 431 -4.93 24.92 -16.92
C ASP A 431 -4.57 23.56 -17.52
N VAL A 432 -3.86 23.59 -18.67
CA VAL A 432 -3.39 22.40 -19.41
C VAL A 432 -1.91 22.52 -19.81
N HIS A 433 -1.10 23.27 -19.06
CA HIS A 433 0.29 23.54 -19.42
C HIS A 433 1.18 22.28 -19.51
N GLU A 434 0.84 21.25 -18.73
CA GLU A 434 1.58 19.98 -18.63
C GLU A 434 1.24 18.97 -19.76
N PHE A 435 0.46 19.37 -20.78
CA PHE A 435 0.05 18.49 -21.89
C PHE A 435 1.12 18.35 -22.97
N ASN A 436 2.27 19.01 -22.81
CA ASN A 436 3.42 18.95 -23.72
C ASN A 436 3.96 17.52 -23.99
N LEU A 437 3.65 16.52 -23.16
CA LEU A 437 4.06 15.13 -23.39
C LEU A 437 3.07 14.30 -24.22
N LEU A 438 1.86 14.81 -24.48
CA LEU A 438 0.77 14.11 -25.18
C LEU A 438 0.89 14.19 -26.71
N GLN A 439 2.02 13.72 -27.25
CA GLN A 439 2.43 13.94 -28.64
C GLN A 439 1.58 13.22 -29.72
N ASN A 440 0.76 12.25 -29.32
CA ASN A 440 -0.07 11.45 -30.24
C ASN A 440 -1.58 11.71 -30.16
N VAL A 441 -2.02 12.61 -29.27
CA VAL A 441 -3.45 12.89 -29.07
C VAL A 441 -4.03 13.60 -30.29
N LYS A 442 -5.08 13.01 -30.85
CA LYS A 442 -5.88 13.52 -31.98
C LYS A 442 -7.24 14.05 -31.54
N VAL A 443 -7.86 13.40 -30.57
CA VAL A 443 -9.15 13.81 -30.01
C VAL A 443 -8.97 14.14 -28.54
N LEU A 444 -9.27 15.38 -28.16
CA LEU A 444 -9.20 15.84 -26.77
C LEU A 444 -10.55 16.44 -26.36
N ASN A 445 -11.17 15.85 -25.34
CA ASN A 445 -12.39 16.38 -24.75
C ASN A 445 -12.08 17.04 -23.40
N LEU A 446 -12.20 18.37 -23.34
CA LEU A 446 -12.02 19.19 -22.13
C LEU A 446 -13.33 19.91 -21.75
N ALA A 447 -14.48 19.44 -22.24
CA ALA A 447 -15.76 20.05 -21.95
C ALA A 447 -16.07 20.08 -20.44
N ASN A 448 -16.83 21.07 -19.97
CA ASN A 448 -17.28 21.22 -18.59
C ASN A 448 -16.14 21.15 -17.56
N ASN A 449 -15.11 21.98 -17.77
CA ASN A 449 -13.99 22.19 -16.85
C ASN A 449 -14.01 23.65 -16.35
N LYS A 450 -12.90 24.13 -15.76
CA LYS A 450 -12.74 25.51 -15.23
C LYS A 450 -11.62 26.27 -15.95
N LEU A 451 -11.31 25.93 -17.20
CA LEU A 451 -10.22 26.56 -17.96
C LEU A 451 -10.53 28.04 -18.23
N GLU A 452 -9.57 28.91 -17.93
CA GLU A 452 -9.67 30.36 -18.20
C GLU A 452 -9.01 30.75 -19.53
N ASN A 453 -8.05 29.94 -20.00
CA ASN A 453 -7.33 30.12 -21.26
C ASN A 453 -7.00 28.76 -21.90
N CYS A 454 -6.42 28.79 -23.10
CA CYS A 454 -6.03 27.60 -23.87
C CYS A 454 -4.51 27.36 -23.88
N GLU A 455 -3.74 28.02 -23.03
CA GLU A 455 -2.29 27.91 -23.00
C GLU A 455 -1.86 26.47 -22.63
N GLY A 456 -0.91 25.92 -23.39
CA GLY A 456 -0.46 24.52 -23.32
C GLY A 456 -0.96 23.67 -24.48
N LEU A 457 -2.12 23.98 -25.09
CA LEU A 457 -2.66 23.23 -26.22
C LEU A 457 -1.83 23.36 -27.51
N GLN A 458 -1.07 24.46 -27.65
CA GLN A 458 -0.13 24.69 -28.76
C GLN A 458 0.97 23.61 -28.86
N HIS A 459 1.18 22.82 -27.81
CA HIS A 459 2.19 21.77 -27.76
C HIS A 459 1.67 20.39 -28.23
N LEU A 460 0.44 20.31 -28.74
CA LEU A 460 -0.20 19.09 -29.23
C LEU A 460 -0.18 19.02 -30.77
N PRO A 461 0.86 18.44 -31.40
CA PRO A 461 1.08 18.57 -32.85
C PRO A 461 0.09 17.78 -33.72
N LYS A 462 -0.65 16.83 -33.15
CA LYS A 462 -1.56 15.93 -33.88
C LYS A 462 -3.04 16.15 -33.56
N LEU A 463 -3.38 17.22 -32.84
CA LEU A 463 -4.74 17.48 -32.40
C LEU A 463 -5.64 17.81 -33.60
N GLU A 464 -6.64 16.96 -33.85
CA GLU A 464 -7.59 17.07 -34.97
C GLU A 464 -8.97 17.53 -34.47
N ARG A 465 -9.37 17.14 -33.25
CA ARG A 465 -10.68 17.45 -32.66
C ARG A 465 -10.53 17.85 -31.19
N LEU A 466 -11.06 19.01 -30.85
CA LEU A 466 -11.01 19.60 -29.51
C LEU A 466 -12.43 20.01 -29.07
N LEU A 467 -12.83 19.61 -27.86
CA LEU A 467 -14.09 20.02 -27.24
C LEU A 467 -13.80 20.85 -25.99
N LEU A 468 -14.30 22.09 -25.93
CA LEU A 468 -14.04 23.04 -24.83
C LEU A 468 -15.32 23.66 -24.24
N ASN A 469 -16.51 23.21 -24.67
CA ASN A 469 -17.78 23.76 -24.20
C ASN A 469 -17.90 23.68 -22.68
N GLY A 470 -18.49 24.68 -22.04
CA GLY A 470 -18.69 24.68 -20.58
C GLY A 470 -17.46 25.05 -19.74
N ASN A 471 -16.44 25.69 -20.34
CA ASN A 471 -15.31 26.30 -19.63
C ASN A 471 -15.48 27.83 -19.46
N CYS A 472 -14.58 28.47 -18.71
CA CYS A 472 -14.55 29.91 -18.45
C CYS A 472 -13.60 30.69 -19.38
N ILE A 473 -13.43 30.22 -20.63
CA ILE A 473 -12.42 30.72 -21.56
C ILE A 473 -12.84 32.10 -22.10
N LEU A 474 -12.08 33.14 -21.75
CA LEU A 474 -12.33 34.52 -22.19
C LEU A 474 -11.63 34.86 -23.51
N SER A 475 -10.60 34.09 -23.88
CA SER A 475 -9.82 34.28 -25.11
C SER A 475 -9.33 32.94 -25.64
N LEU A 476 -9.45 32.75 -26.96
CA LEU A 476 -8.92 31.58 -27.68
C LEU A 476 -7.47 31.75 -28.14
N LEU A 477 -6.79 32.82 -27.71
CA LEU A 477 -5.36 32.99 -27.97
C LEU A 477 -4.60 31.90 -27.20
N ALA A 478 -3.98 30.98 -27.94
CA ALA A 478 -3.06 29.95 -27.46
C ALA A 478 -1.61 30.43 -27.56
#